data_AF-A0A934R031-F1
#
_entry.id   AF-A0A934R031-F1
#
_cell.length_a   1.000
_cell.length_b   1.000
_cell.length_c   1.000
_cell.angle_alpha   90.00
_cell.angle_beta   90.00
_cell.angle_gamma   90.00
#
_symmetry.space_group_name_H-M   'P 1'
#
loop_
_entity.id
_entity.type
_entity.pdbx_description
1 polymer ?
#
loop_
_entity_poly.entity_id
_entity_poly.type
_entity_poly.pdbx_seq_one_letter_code
_entity_poly.pdbx_strand_id
1 'polypeptide(L)'
;MFNPNSLEDILAAEIQDLYSAETQLIKGLPKLAQAASYTELVAAFEAHLEETRSHLERLQEFSYLLEIASAESVHEEDEEAIDDLDLVYAA
;
A
#
# COMPACT_ATOMS: atom_id res chain seq x y z
N MET A 1 -24.23 -6.71 -4.61
CA MET A 1 -23.36 -7.71 -3.97
C MET A 1 -22.62 -8.42 -5.09
N PHE A 2 -21.29 -8.37 -5.09
CA PHE A 2 -20.45 -9.07 -6.08
C PHE A 2 -20.76 -10.57 -6.00
N ASN A 3 -20.96 -11.22 -7.14
CA ASN A 3 -21.26 -12.65 -7.22
C ASN A 3 -20.29 -13.27 -8.23
N PRO A 4 -19.11 -13.71 -7.79
CA PRO A 4 -18.08 -14.24 -8.66
C PRO A 4 -18.56 -15.58 -9.24
N ASN A 5 -18.35 -15.77 -10.55
CA ASN A 5 -18.79 -16.98 -11.25
C ASN A 5 -17.61 -17.93 -11.54
N SER A 6 -16.39 -17.52 -11.22
CA SER A 6 -15.15 -18.26 -11.47
C SER A 6 -14.13 -18.08 -10.33
N LEU A 7 -13.11 -18.94 -10.26
CA LEU A 7 -12.00 -18.78 -9.31
C LEU A 7 -11.16 -17.55 -9.67
N GLU A 8 -11.08 -17.25 -10.96
CA GLU A 8 -10.41 -16.10 -11.54
C GLU A 8 -11.08 -14.79 -11.08
N ASP A 9 -12.41 -14.74 -11.02
CA ASP A 9 -13.16 -13.58 -10.51
C ASP A 9 -12.88 -13.34 -9.01
N ILE A 10 -12.80 -14.42 -8.23
CA ILE A 10 -12.46 -14.34 -6.80
C ILE A 10 -11.03 -13.84 -6.65
N LEU A 11 -10.07 -14.43 -7.37
CA LEU A 11 -8.67 -14.03 -7.32
C LEU A 11 -8.51 -12.54 -7.68
N ALA A 12 -9.22 -12.06 -8.69
CA ALA A 12 -9.21 -10.65 -9.07
C ALA A 12 -9.74 -9.72 -7.98
N ALA A 13 -10.85 -10.09 -7.34
CA ALA A 13 -11.40 -9.33 -6.23
C ALA A 13 -10.43 -9.27 -5.03
N GLU A 14 -9.84 -10.40 -4.66
CA GLU A 14 -8.89 -10.46 -3.54
C GLU A 14 -7.62 -9.65 -3.81
N ILE A 15 -7.11 -9.63 -5.05
CA ILE A 15 -5.96 -8.78 -5.44
C ILE A 15 -6.32 -7.30 -5.32
N GLN A 16 -7.52 -6.90 -5.74
CA GLN A 16 -7.98 -5.51 -5.61
C GLN A 16 -8.17 -5.11 -4.14
N ASP A 17 -8.70 -6.01 -3.31
CA ASP A 17 -8.86 -5.80 -1.87
C ASP A 17 -7.50 -5.65 -1.18
N LEU A 18 -6.53 -6.49 -1.52
CA LEU A 18 -5.15 -6.36 -1.04
C LEU A 18 -4.53 -5.02 -1.48
N TYR A 19 -4.69 -4.63 -2.74
CA TYR A 19 -4.18 -3.34 -3.24
C TYR A 19 -4.75 -2.16 -2.45
N SER A 20 -6.05 -2.19 -2.16
CA SER A 20 -6.70 -1.17 -1.33
C SER A 20 -6.15 -1.17 0.10
N ALA A 21 -5.95 -2.35 0.70
CA ALA A 21 -5.41 -2.49 2.04
C ALA A 21 -3.98 -1.92 2.13
N GLU A 22 -3.10 -2.28 1.20
CA GLU A 22 -1.72 -1.79 1.16
C GLU A 22 -1.67 -0.26 0.96
N THR A 23 -2.53 0.29 0.10
CA THR A 23 -2.65 1.74 -0.09
C THR A 23 -3.07 2.46 1.20
N GLN A 24 -4.00 1.88 1.96
CA GLN A 24 -4.42 2.42 3.26
C GLN A 24 -3.30 2.32 4.31
N LEU A 25 -2.54 1.22 4.31
CA LEU A 25 -1.39 1.04 5.20
C LEU A 25 -0.29 2.05 4.91
N ILE A 26 0.01 2.37 3.64
CA ILE A 26 0.98 3.42 3.29
C ILE A 26 0.60 4.77 3.91
N LYS A 27 -0.70 5.11 3.95
CA LYS A 27 -1.19 6.34 4.59
C LYS A 27 -1.28 6.23 6.13
N GLY A 28 -1.39 5.02 6.67
CA GLY A 28 -1.62 4.74 8.08
C GLY A 28 -0.34 4.53 8.90
N LEU A 29 0.62 3.78 8.38
CA LEU A 29 1.87 3.42 9.07
C LEU A 29 2.68 4.64 9.52
N PRO A 30 2.83 5.72 8.73
CA PRO A 30 3.50 6.93 9.20
C PRO A 30 2.82 7.56 10.41
N LYS A 31 1.48 7.56 10.46
CA LYS A 31 0.71 8.10 11.60
C LYS A 31 0.88 7.25 12.86
N LEU A 32 0.99 5.93 12.69
CA LEU A 32 1.27 5.00 13.78
C LEU A 32 2.70 5.16 14.32
N ALA A 33 3.68 5.33 13.42
CA ALA A 33 5.07 5.64 13.79
C ALA A 33 5.14 6.94 14.61
N GLN A 34 4.48 8.01 14.15
CA GLN A 34 4.44 9.30 14.87
C GLN A 34 3.74 9.21 16.25
N ALA A 35 2.76 8.32 16.40
CA ALA A 35 2.04 8.13 17.67
C ALA A 35 2.77 7.19 18.65
N ALA A 36 3.76 6.42 18.19
CA ALA A 36 4.47 5.46 19.02
C ALA A 36 5.45 6.15 19.98
N SER A 37 5.47 5.70 21.24
CA SER A 37 6.35 6.26 22.27
C SER A 37 7.67 5.50 22.44
N TYR A 38 7.78 4.31 21.84
CA TYR A 38 8.95 3.44 21.94
C TYR A 38 9.70 3.41 20.61
N THR A 39 11.00 3.69 20.65
CA THR A 39 11.85 3.76 19.45
C THR A 39 11.83 2.46 18.64
N GLU A 40 11.80 1.31 19.30
CA GLU A 40 11.72 0.01 18.61
C GLU A 40 10.41 -0.16 17.84
N LEU A 41 9.32 0.39 18.36
CA LEU A 41 8.01 0.34 17.71
C LEU A 41 7.92 1.31 16.53
N VAL A 42 8.54 2.50 16.64
CA VAL A 42 8.69 3.44 15.52
C VAL A 42 9.44 2.77 14.37
N ALA A 43 10.61 2.20 14.65
CA ALA A 43 11.42 1.51 13.65
C ALA A 43 10.67 0.32 13.02
N ALA A 44 9.85 -0.40 13.79
CA ALA A 44 9.03 -1.48 13.25
C ALA A 44 7.97 -0.96 12.26
N PHE A 45 7.32 0.18 12.53
CA PHE A 45 6.37 0.77 11.59
C PHE A 45 7.04 1.34 10.33
N GLU A 46 8.23 1.93 10.47
CA GLU A 46 9.03 2.42 9.33
C GLU A 46 9.50 1.28 8.43
N ALA A 47 10.06 0.21 9.02
CA ALA A 47 10.45 -0.98 8.28
C ALA A 47 9.25 -1.62 7.57
N HIS A 48 8.11 -1.71 8.27
CA HIS A 48 6.92 -2.27 7.67
C HIS A 48 6.35 -1.41 6.54
N LEU A 49 6.52 -0.08 6.59
CA LEU A 49 6.15 0.81 5.49
C LEU A 49 6.95 0.53 4.21
N GLU A 50 8.26 0.25 4.35
CA GLU A 50 9.09 -0.15 3.20
C GLU A 50 8.64 -1.49 2.60
N GLU A 51 8.33 -2.48 3.46
CA GLU A 51 7.77 -3.77 3.02
C GLU A 51 6.43 -3.58 2.30
N THR A 52 5.53 -2.76 2.87
CA THR A 52 4.20 -2.43 2.32
C THR A 52 4.32 -1.81 0.92
N ARG A 53 5.29 -0.91 0.70
CA ARG A 53 5.55 -0.33 -0.63
C ARG A 53 5.99 -1.39 -1.63
N SER A 54 6.90 -2.29 -1.23
CA SER A 54 7.33 -3.39 -2.10
C SER A 54 6.19 -4.38 -2.39
N HIS A 55 5.29 -4.63 -1.43
CA HIS A 55 4.11 -5.45 -1.66
C HIS A 55 3.17 -4.82 -2.67
N LEU A 56 2.95 -3.51 -2.60
CA LEU A 56 2.12 -2.77 -3.56
C LEU A 56 2.67 -2.89 -4.99
N GLU A 57 3.99 -2.72 -5.17
CA GLU A 57 4.66 -2.90 -6.46
C GLU A 57 4.45 -4.32 -7.01
N ARG A 58 4.62 -5.34 -6.16
CA ARG A 58 4.40 -6.74 -6.54
C ARG A 58 2.95 -7.03 -6.91
N LEU A 59 1.99 -6.44 -6.21
CA LEU A 59 0.57 -6.57 -6.53
C LEU A 59 0.25 -5.95 -7.90
N GLN A 60 0.87 -4.81 -8.24
CA GLN A 60 0.73 -4.20 -9.57
C GLN A 60 1.29 -5.12 -10.66
N GLU A 61 2.46 -5.73 -10.45
CA GLU A 61 3.02 -6.73 -11.37
C GLU A 61 2.10 -7.95 -11.55
N PHE A 62 1.55 -8.49 -10.46
CA PHE A 62 0.62 -9.63 -10.52
C PHE A 62 -0.69 -9.28 -11.23
N SER A 63 -1.23 -8.09 -10.99
CA SER A 63 -2.45 -7.63 -11.67
C SER A 63 -2.24 -7.56 -13.18
N TYR A 64 -1.06 -7.11 -13.64
CA TYR A 64 -0.70 -7.10 -15.05
C TYR A 64 -0.56 -8.51 -15.63
N LEU A 65 0.13 -9.42 -14.92
CA LEU A 65 0.38 -10.79 -15.38
C LEU A 65 -0.90 -11.63 -15.53
N LEU A 66 -1.88 -11.40 -14.66
CA LEU A 66 -3.13 -12.15 -14.66
C LEU A 66 -4.17 -11.59 -15.65
N GLU A 67 -3.80 -10.57 -16.43
CA GLU A 67 -4.71 -9.84 -17.33
C GLU A 67 -5.98 -9.37 -16.61
N ILE A 68 -5.88 -9.16 -15.29
CA ILE A 68 -6.93 -8.52 -14.48
C ILE A 68 -6.85 -7.03 -14.80
N ALA A 69 -7.34 -6.65 -15.97
CA ALA A 69 -7.29 -5.29 -16.47
C ALA A 69 -8.71 -4.71 -16.54
N SER A 70 -9.06 -3.96 -15.50
CA SER A 70 -9.57 -2.58 -15.60
C SER A 70 -10.25 -2.22 -14.28
N ALA A 71 -9.52 -1.54 -13.39
CA ALA A 71 -10.15 -0.74 -12.35
C ALA A 71 -9.50 0.64 -12.39
N GLU A 72 -10.14 1.50 -13.18
CA GLU A 72 -10.18 2.95 -13.08
C GLU A 72 -8.85 3.72 -12.95
N SER A 73 -8.63 4.58 -13.96
CA SER A 73 -7.95 5.87 -13.84
C SER A 73 -7.12 6.06 -12.58
N VAL A 74 -5.80 6.00 -12.74
CA VAL A 74 -4.90 6.81 -11.91
C VAL A 74 -5.31 8.26 -12.17
N HIS A 75 -6.34 8.74 -11.47
CA HIS A 75 -6.44 10.13 -11.14
C HIS A 75 -5.27 10.37 -10.21
N GLU A 76 -4.21 10.94 -10.78
CA GLU A 76 -3.16 11.67 -10.10
C GLU A 76 -3.80 12.82 -9.30
N GLU A 77 -4.52 12.50 -8.24
CA GLU A 77 -4.98 13.45 -7.24
C GLU A 77 -4.72 12.79 -5.89
N ASP A 78 -3.48 12.96 -5.43
CA ASP A 78 -3.00 12.94 -4.05
C ASP A 78 -1.50 12.56 -4.01
N GLU A 79 -0.66 13.14 -4.89
CA GLU A 79 0.71 13.49 -4.48
C GLU A 79 0.62 14.74 -3.57
N GLU A 80 -0.17 14.64 -2.49
CA GLU A 80 -0.01 15.56 -1.38
C GLU A 80 1.16 15.02 -0.56
N ALA A 81 2.29 15.69 -0.73
CA ALA A 81 3.54 15.57 0.00
C ALA A 81 3.38 14.84 1.35
N ILE A 82 4.00 13.66 1.47
CA ILE A 82 4.52 13.28 2.79
C ILE A 82 5.81 14.08 2.95
N ASP A 83 5.56 15.28 3.47
CA ASP A 83 6.48 16.26 4.03
C ASP A 83 7.48 15.57 5.00
N ASP A 84 8.77 15.88 4.81
CA ASP A 84 9.78 16.04 5.86
C ASP A 84 10.21 14.87 6.76
N LEU A 85 10.71 13.75 6.20
CA LEU A 85 11.59 12.84 6.97
C LEU A 85 12.97 12.54 6.34
N ASP A 86 13.37 13.26 5.29
CA ASP A 86 14.74 13.23 4.75
C ASP A 86 15.76 14.07 5.56
N LEU A 87 15.40 14.57 6.75
CA LEU A 87 16.26 15.50 7.52
C LEU A 87 16.92 14.96 8.79
N VAL A 88 16.78 13.67 9.14
CA VAL A 88 17.36 13.15 10.40
C VAL A 88 18.72 12.44 10.23
N TYR A 89 19.26 12.33 9.01
CA TYR A 89 20.61 11.77 8.76
C TYR A 89 21.63 12.79 8.23
N ALA A 90 21.41 14.08 8.47
CA ALA A 90 22.40 15.15 8.21
C ALA A 90 22.79 15.88 9.51
N ALA A 91 23.46 15.17 10.42
CA ALA A 91 24.24 15.76 11.52
C ALA A 91 25.44 14.86 11.87
#